data_AF-A0A848UNG3-F1
#
_entry.id   AF-A0A848UNG3-F1
#
_cell.length_a   1.000
_cell.length_b   1.000
_cell.length_c   1.000
_cell.angle_alpha   90.00
_cell.angle_beta   90.00
_cell.angle_gamma   90.00
#
_symmetry.space_group_name_H-M   'P 1'
#
loop_
_entity.id
_entity.type
_entity.pdbx_description
1 polymer ?
#
loop_
_entity_poly.entity_id
_entity_poly.type
_entity_poly.pdbx_seq_one_letter_code
_entity_poly.pdbx_strand_id
1 'polypeptide(L)'
;MTRVASDGPRDGTRLGPLEVRLRPLLRRVPSRLLRVVPFGRPLLRVRDSGRASTFDRRRHDVDEVVSIETYLLQIRDEQGPSVSVFFGRDEAMRIDCLPTDPHLHYHVTSSMLHGAGDQRVYFEEVDMASQLARAEHELRRNLAFSLHLDRRRSVRRHVVDRVALDPAIDAAVDHLDHLADASTPGSSG
;
A
#
# COMPACT_ATOMS: atom_id res chain seq x y z
N MET A 1 -0.30 -57.25 32.86
CA MET A 1 0.98 -57.18 33.60
C MET A 1 1.60 -55.83 33.29
N THR A 2 1.95 -54.93 34.20
CA THR A 2 1.91 -54.83 35.67
C THR A 2 2.04 -53.33 35.99
N ARG A 3 1.38 -52.89 37.06
CA ARG A 3 1.43 -51.55 37.67
C ARG A 3 2.80 -51.24 38.31
N VAL A 4 2.90 -50.02 38.84
CA VAL A 4 3.66 -49.51 40.02
C VAL A 4 4.63 -48.40 39.55
N ALA A 5 4.43 -47.09 39.77
CA ALA A 5 3.98 -46.27 40.91
C ALA A 5 4.98 -46.20 42.09
N SER A 6 5.62 -45.04 42.27
CA SER A 6 6.01 -44.44 43.57
C SER A 6 6.58 -43.04 43.28
N ASP A 7 5.89 -41.95 43.60
CA ASP A 7 5.63 -41.29 44.91
C ASP A 7 6.84 -40.62 45.57
N GLY A 8 6.94 -39.29 45.37
CA GLY A 8 7.11 -38.17 46.35
C GLY A 8 8.27 -38.19 47.37
N PRO A 9 8.44 -37.16 48.24
CA PRO A 9 7.64 -35.93 48.47
C PRO A 9 8.49 -34.60 48.47
N ARG A 10 7.94 -33.44 48.06
CA ARG A 10 7.26 -32.33 48.77
C ARG A 10 8.13 -31.16 49.29
N ASP A 11 7.46 -30.02 49.27
CA ASP A 11 7.68 -28.72 49.91
C ASP A 11 8.74 -27.78 49.30
N GLY A 12 8.47 -26.50 49.05
CA GLY A 12 7.24 -25.75 49.24
C GLY A 12 7.54 -24.26 49.11
N THR A 13 6.80 -23.55 48.26
CA THR A 13 6.51 -22.14 48.49
C THR A 13 5.22 -21.76 47.78
N ARG A 14 4.22 -21.44 48.60
CA ARG A 14 2.97 -20.80 48.21
C ARG A 14 3.26 -19.37 47.77
N LEU A 15 2.74 -18.95 46.63
CA LEU A 15 2.20 -17.60 46.43
C LEU A 15 0.90 -17.73 45.63
N GLY A 16 -0.16 -17.14 46.17
CA GLY A 16 -1.54 -17.27 45.71
C GLY A 16 -1.86 -16.51 44.42
N PRO A 17 -3.16 -16.46 44.06
CA PRO A 17 -3.62 -16.01 42.76
C PRO A 17 -3.71 -14.48 42.72
N LEU A 18 -3.02 -13.86 41.77
CA LEU A 18 -3.29 -12.51 41.30
C LEU A 18 -3.70 -12.60 39.84
N GLU A 19 -5.00 -12.83 39.64
CA GLU A 19 -5.69 -12.32 38.47
C GLU A 19 -5.45 -10.81 38.39
N VAL A 20 -4.93 -10.30 37.26
CA VAL A 20 -5.50 -9.06 36.68
C VAL A 20 -5.46 -9.15 35.15
N ARG A 21 -6.63 -9.46 34.60
CA ARG A 21 -7.03 -9.17 33.22
C ARG A 21 -6.89 -7.66 32.94
N LEU A 22 -5.77 -7.23 32.35
CA LEU A 22 -5.60 -5.85 31.85
C LEU A 22 -6.20 -5.67 30.45
N ARG A 23 -7.51 -5.95 30.26
CA ARG A 23 -8.20 -5.72 28.98
C ARG A 23 -9.57 -4.99 29.02
N PRO A 24 -9.97 -4.28 30.09
CA PRO A 24 -11.06 -3.31 29.94
C PRO A 24 -10.79 -1.86 30.39
N LEU A 25 -9.53 -1.42 30.51
CA LEU A 25 -9.21 -0.06 31.01
C LEU A 25 -8.91 1.01 29.94
N LEU A 26 -9.10 0.73 28.64
CA LEU A 26 -8.94 1.72 27.55
C LEU A 26 -10.26 2.27 26.99
N ARG A 27 -11.40 2.02 27.65
CA ARG A 27 -12.73 2.51 27.19
C ARG A 27 -13.21 3.81 27.85
N ARG A 28 -12.38 4.50 28.63
CA ARG A 28 -12.76 5.79 29.27
C ARG A 28 -11.62 6.81 29.26
N VAL A 29 -11.02 7.07 28.10
CA VAL A 29 -10.24 8.31 27.92
C VAL A 29 -11.18 9.36 27.31
N PRO A 30 -11.56 10.41 28.05
CA PRO A 30 -12.37 11.49 27.50
C PRO A 30 -11.60 12.21 26.39
N SER A 31 -12.25 12.40 25.24
CA SER A 31 -11.69 12.97 24.00
C SER A 31 -11.08 14.38 24.13
N ARG A 32 -11.25 15.03 25.28
CA ARG A 32 -10.72 16.37 25.56
C ARG A 32 -9.27 16.37 26.09
N LEU A 33 -8.73 15.22 26.49
CA LEU A 33 -7.32 15.10 26.95
C LEU A 33 -6.33 14.73 25.83
N LEU A 34 -6.81 14.42 24.62
CA LEU A 34 -5.96 14.16 23.45
C LEU A 34 -5.53 15.44 22.71
N ARG A 35 -5.82 16.63 23.26
CA ARG A 35 -5.63 17.91 22.55
C ARG A 35 -4.36 18.68 22.89
N VAL A 36 -3.43 18.13 23.67
CA VAL A 36 -2.15 18.78 23.95
C VAL A 36 -1.03 17.75 23.98
N VAL A 37 -0.52 17.36 22.81
CA VAL A 37 0.86 16.89 22.68
C VAL A 37 1.51 17.78 21.62
N PRO A 38 2.41 18.70 22.00
CA PRO A 38 3.11 19.53 21.05
C PRO A 38 4.24 18.70 20.41
N PHE A 39 4.25 18.62 19.08
CA PHE A 39 5.44 18.41 18.25
C PHE A 39 6.48 17.38 18.75
N GLY A 40 6.06 16.12 18.89
CA GLY A 40 6.98 14.98 18.90
C GLY A 40 6.89 14.26 17.57
N ARG A 41 7.72 14.66 16.59
CA ARG A 41 7.91 13.87 15.35
C ARG A 41 8.25 12.44 15.76
N PRO A 42 7.57 11.39 15.28
CA PRO A 42 8.15 10.07 15.37
C PRO A 42 9.45 10.10 14.57
N LEU A 43 10.58 10.07 15.27
CA LEU A 43 11.89 9.73 14.71
C LEU A 43 11.90 8.23 14.39
N LEU A 44 11.00 7.81 13.49
CA LEU A 44 11.26 6.65 12.67
C LEU A 44 12.37 7.11 11.73
N ARG A 45 13.62 6.81 12.09
CA ARG A 45 14.69 6.69 11.10
C ARG A 45 14.26 5.57 10.16
N VAL A 46 13.50 5.93 9.14
CA VAL A 46 13.38 5.15 7.92
C VAL A 46 14.82 5.03 7.43
N ARG A 47 15.40 3.84 7.68
CA ARG A 47 16.64 3.38 7.07
C ARG A 47 16.60 3.81 5.61
N ASP A 48 17.60 4.56 5.13
CA ASP A 48 17.66 5.15 3.78
C ASP A 48 17.18 4.14 2.72
N SER A 49 15.86 4.12 2.47
CA SER A 49 15.26 3.55 1.29
C SER A 49 15.54 4.62 0.26
N GLY A 50 16.51 4.38 -0.62
CA GLY A 50 16.97 5.34 -1.63
C GLY A 50 15.83 6.21 -2.16
N ARG A 51 16.04 7.53 -2.20
CA ARG A 51 14.98 8.49 -2.51
C ARG A 51 14.30 8.10 -3.83
N ALA A 52 13.01 7.78 -3.74
CA ALA A 52 12.19 7.61 -4.93
C ALA A 52 12.15 8.95 -5.69
N SER A 53 12.46 8.92 -6.97
CA SER A 53 12.32 10.07 -7.87
C SER A 53 11.34 9.74 -8.97
N THR A 54 10.57 10.73 -9.41
CA THR A 54 9.57 10.57 -10.48
C THR A 54 9.88 11.51 -11.64
N PHE A 55 9.79 11.00 -12.86
CA PHE A 55 10.07 11.74 -14.10
C PHE A 55 8.95 11.50 -15.11
N ASP A 56 8.89 12.38 -16.13
CA ASP A 56 7.95 12.30 -17.25
C ASP A 56 6.52 11.93 -16.82
N ARG A 57 5.93 12.78 -15.98
CA ARG A 57 4.62 12.52 -15.39
C ARG A 57 3.52 13.00 -16.30
N ARG A 58 2.53 12.14 -16.56
CA ARG A 58 1.25 12.51 -17.18
C ARG A 58 0.08 12.19 -16.29
N ARG A 59 -0.98 12.97 -16.46
CA ARG A 59 -2.23 12.85 -15.70
C ARG A 59 -3.39 12.74 -16.68
N HIS A 60 -4.28 11.81 -16.40
CA HIS A 60 -5.51 11.55 -17.13
C HIS A 60 -6.67 11.64 -16.13
N ASP A 61 -7.49 12.68 -16.25
CA ASP A 61 -8.67 12.83 -15.40
C ASP A 61 -9.79 11.93 -15.94
N VAL A 62 -10.39 11.14 -15.05
CA VAL A 62 -11.52 10.24 -15.35
C VAL A 62 -12.83 10.96 -15.05
N ASP A 63 -12.91 11.56 -13.87
CA ASP A 63 -14.02 12.41 -13.44
C ASP A 63 -13.50 13.52 -12.50
N GLU A 64 -14.39 14.25 -11.85
CA GLU A 64 -14.07 15.37 -10.95
C GLU A 64 -13.22 14.99 -9.73
N VAL A 65 -13.21 13.70 -9.35
CA VAL A 65 -12.49 13.20 -8.18
C VAL A 65 -11.54 12.05 -8.52
N VAL A 66 -11.66 11.37 -9.64
CA VAL A 66 -10.79 10.26 -10.03
C VAL A 66 -9.83 10.69 -11.13
N SER A 67 -8.54 10.44 -10.91
CA SER A 67 -7.49 10.65 -11.92
C SER A 67 -6.45 9.55 -11.89
N ILE A 68 -5.86 9.27 -13.04
CA ILE A 68 -4.76 8.32 -13.23
C ILE A 68 -3.50 9.15 -13.53
N GLU A 69 -2.43 8.94 -12.79
CA GLU A 69 -1.12 9.53 -13.09
C GLU A 69 -0.13 8.43 -13.43
N THR A 70 0.60 8.60 -14.53
CA THR A 70 1.66 7.70 -14.99
C THR A 70 2.98 8.45 -14.99
N TYR A 71 4.06 7.77 -14.60
CA TYR A 71 5.39 8.37 -14.46
C TYR A 71 6.48 7.31 -14.44
N LEU A 72 7.70 7.75 -14.72
CA LEU A 72 8.89 6.94 -14.57
C LEU A 72 9.34 6.98 -13.11
N LEU A 73 9.32 5.83 -12.43
CA LEU A 73 9.75 5.70 -11.06
C LEU A 73 11.21 5.24 -11.01
N GLN A 74 12.04 5.97 -10.28
CA GLN A 74 13.41 5.54 -9.96
C GLN A 74 13.54 5.29 -8.46
N ILE A 75 13.88 4.07 -8.07
CA ILE A 75 14.14 3.68 -6.68
C ILE A 75 15.50 2.97 -6.65
N ARG A 76 16.45 3.54 -5.90
CA ARG A 76 17.86 3.07 -5.88
C ARG A 76 18.43 3.12 -7.31
N ASP A 77 18.92 1.99 -7.81
CA ASP A 77 19.53 1.84 -9.14
C ASP A 77 18.55 1.23 -10.16
N GLU A 78 17.27 1.11 -9.80
CA GLU A 78 16.23 0.59 -10.68
C GLU A 78 15.30 1.69 -11.14
N GLN A 79 14.85 1.55 -12.38
CA GLN A 79 13.90 2.42 -13.01
C GLN A 79 12.84 1.59 -13.72
N GLY A 80 11.58 2.01 -13.62
CA GLY A 80 10.48 1.39 -14.33
C GLY A 80 9.24 2.28 -14.37
N PRO A 81 8.30 2.00 -15.28
CA PRO A 81 7.02 2.69 -15.31
C PRO A 81 6.23 2.47 -14.02
N SER A 82 5.47 3.46 -13.61
CA SER A 82 4.53 3.36 -12.51
C SER A 82 3.25 4.10 -12.84
N VAL A 83 2.14 3.61 -12.28
CA VAL A 83 0.83 4.22 -12.40
C VAL A 83 0.16 4.33 -11.03
N SER A 84 -0.36 5.52 -10.74
CA SER A 84 -1.09 5.84 -9.53
C SER A 84 -2.52 6.24 -9.87
N VAL A 85 -3.49 5.72 -9.11
CA VAL A 85 -4.88 6.17 -9.17
C VAL A 85 -5.20 6.98 -7.93
N PHE A 86 -5.72 8.19 -8.15
CA PHE A 86 -6.08 9.13 -7.09
C PHE A 86 -7.60 9.26 -6.97
N PHE A 87 -8.04 9.43 -5.73
CA PHE A 87 -9.36 9.96 -5.38
C PHE A 87 -9.17 11.32 -4.67
N GLY A 88 -9.43 12.41 -5.39
CA GLY A 88 -9.10 13.77 -5.00
C GLY A 88 -7.59 13.96 -4.91
N ARG A 89 -7.07 13.95 -3.68
CA ARG A 89 -5.62 14.06 -3.40
C ARG A 89 -5.04 12.79 -2.80
N ASP A 90 -5.86 11.78 -2.54
CA ASP A 90 -5.44 10.56 -1.89
C ASP A 90 -5.16 9.49 -2.94
N GLU A 91 -3.98 8.88 -2.85
CA GLU A 91 -3.57 7.78 -3.70
C GLU A 91 -4.25 6.49 -3.24
N ALA A 92 -5.21 6.03 -4.03
CA ALA A 92 -6.03 4.86 -3.76
C ALA A 92 -5.33 3.57 -4.20
N MET A 93 -4.54 3.62 -5.26
CA MET A 93 -3.84 2.48 -5.84
C MET A 93 -2.55 2.93 -6.50
N ARG A 94 -1.48 2.15 -6.41
CA ARG A 94 -0.25 2.39 -7.19
C ARG A 94 0.34 1.07 -7.65
N ILE A 95 0.69 0.97 -8.93
CA ILE A 95 1.33 -0.21 -9.52
C ILE A 95 2.72 0.23 -9.98
N ASP A 96 3.76 -0.36 -9.38
CA ASP A 96 5.15 -0.10 -9.72
C ASP A 96 5.67 -1.27 -10.57
N CYS A 97 5.95 -1.02 -11.85
CA CYS A 97 6.48 -2.00 -12.80
C CYS A 97 8.02 -1.92 -12.83
N LEU A 98 8.64 -2.19 -11.67
CA LEU A 98 10.10 -2.26 -11.57
C LEU A 98 10.60 -3.62 -12.10
N PRO A 99 11.78 -3.68 -12.74
CA PRO A 99 12.30 -4.92 -13.29
C PRO A 99 12.44 -6.07 -12.28
N THR A 100 12.90 -5.79 -11.05
CA THR A 100 13.19 -6.83 -10.05
C THR A 100 12.21 -6.87 -8.88
N ASP A 101 11.45 -5.80 -8.67
CA ASP A 101 10.49 -5.70 -7.55
C ASP A 101 9.14 -5.14 -8.03
N PRO A 102 8.46 -5.79 -9.00
CA PRO A 102 7.15 -5.33 -9.43
C PRO A 102 6.12 -5.55 -8.33
N HIS A 103 5.38 -4.51 -7.96
CA HIS A 103 4.39 -4.60 -6.89
C HIS A 103 3.24 -3.61 -7.02
N LEU A 104 2.13 -3.95 -6.37
CA LEU A 104 0.93 -3.13 -6.27
C LEU A 104 0.70 -2.72 -4.83
N HIS A 105 0.46 -1.43 -4.62
CA HIS A 105 -0.01 -0.88 -3.37
C HIS A 105 -1.51 -0.63 -3.42
N TYR A 106 -2.20 -1.14 -2.42
CA TYR A 106 -3.56 -0.71 -2.12
C TYR A 106 -3.55 0.37 -1.05
N HIS A 107 -4.32 1.43 -1.29
CA HIS A 107 -4.69 2.43 -0.29
C HIS A 107 -3.46 3.11 0.35
N VAL A 108 -2.53 3.57 -0.51
CA VAL A 108 -1.22 4.11 -0.13
C VAL A 108 -1.35 5.21 0.93
N THR A 109 -2.14 6.24 0.67
CA THR A 109 -2.21 7.42 1.55
C THR A 109 -2.75 7.08 2.93
N SER A 110 -3.81 6.26 3.02
CA SER A 110 -4.39 5.96 4.32
C SER A 110 -3.64 4.84 5.06
N SER A 111 -2.89 3.96 4.38
CA SER A 111 -1.94 3.06 5.03
C SER A 111 -0.82 3.84 5.72
N MET A 112 -0.25 4.85 5.03
CA MET A 112 0.76 5.76 5.61
C MET A 112 0.23 6.56 6.81
N LEU A 113 -0.99 7.11 6.72
CA LEU A 113 -1.55 7.97 7.78
C LEU A 113 -1.99 7.21 9.04
N HIS A 114 -2.34 5.92 8.94
CA HIS A 114 -2.95 5.17 10.04
C HIS A 114 -2.11 4.02 10.58
N GLY A 115 -0.87 3.86 10.11
CA GLY A 115 0.04 2.82 10.59
C GLY A 115 -0.44 1.39 10.29
N ALA A 116 -1.38 1.24 9.34
CA ALA A 116 -1.61 -0.05 8.72
C ALA A 116 -0.40 -0.29 7.81
N GLY A 117 0.32 -1.40 8.04
CA GLY A 117 1.50 -1.74 7.25
C GLY A 117 1.22 -1.61 5.75
N ASP A 118 2.22 -1.14 5.01
CA ASP A 118 2.17 -0.96 3.56
C ASP A 118 1.59 -2.22 2.89
N GLN A 119 0.37 -2.12 2.35
CA GLN A 119 -0.33 -3.26 1.76
C GLN A 119 0.19 -3.46 0.34
N ARG A 120 1.34 -4.12 0.24
CA ARG A 120 1.97 -4.51 -1.02
C ARG A 120 1.53 -5.89 -1.44
N VAL A 121 1.18 -6.03 -2.71
CA VAL A 121 1.04 -7.29 -3.41
C VAL A 121 2.20 -7.36 -4.40
N TYR A 122 3.17 -8.24 -4.13
CA TYR A 122 4.29 -8.46 -5.04
C TYR A 122 3.85 -9.36 -6.19
N PHE A 123 4.31 -9.01 -7.38
CA PHE A 123 4.11 -9.81 -8.58
C PHE A 123 5.32 -10.70 -8.85
N GLU A 124 5.14 -11.69 -9.72
CA GLU A 124 6.26 -12.46 -10.26
C GLU A 124 7.11 -11.54 -11.15
N GLU A 125 8.43 -11.69 -11.06
CA GLU A 125 9.38 -11.02 -11.95
C GLU A 125 9.24 -11.59 -13.36
N VAL A 126 8.52 -10.86 -14.21
CA VAL A 126 8.29 -11.19 -15.63
C VAL A 126 8.79 -10.05 -16.52
N ASP A 127 8.82 -10.29 -17.83
CA ASP A 127 9.20 -9.26 -18.80
C ASP A 127 8.30 -8.02 -18.73
N MET A 128 8.83 -6.86 -19.14
CA MET A 128 8.14 -5.58 -19.00
C MET A 128 6.77 -5.56 -19.69
N ALA A 129 6.63 -6.16 -20.88
CA ALA A 129 5.34 -6.20 -21.57
C ALA A 129 4.28 -6.98 -20.75
N SER A 130 4.68 -8.09 -20.14
CA SER A 130 3.83 -8.84 -19.21
C SER A 130 3.47 -8.04 -17.94
N GLN A 131 4.41 -7.23 -17.41
CA GLN A 131 4.13 -6.33 -16.28
C GLN A 131 3.14 -5.22 -16.66
N LEU A 132 3.27 -4.62 -17.85
CA LEU A 132 2.35 -3.59 -18.33
C LEU A 132 0.94 -4.14 -18.59
N ALA A 133 0.85 -5.33 -19.19
CA ALA A 133 -0.44 -6.03 -19.35
C ALA A 133 -1.09 -6.35 -17.99
N ARG A 134 -0.29 -6.68 -16.97
CA ARG A 134 -0.78 -6.81 -15.59
C ARG A 134 -1.28 -5.47 -15.06
N ALA A 135 -0.53 -4.38 -15.24
CA ALA A 135 -0.94 -3.07 -14.76
C ALA A 135 -2.29 -2.63 -15.36
N GLU A 136 -2.48 -2.83 -16.66
CA GLU A 136 -3.77 -2.62 -17.34
C GLU A 136 -4.87 -3.47 -16.71
N HIS A 137 -4.63 -4.78 -16.51
CA HIS A 137 -5.59 -5.68 -15.90
C HIS A 137 -6.03 -5.19 -14.51
N GLU A 138 -5.08 -4.81 -13.66
CA GLU A 138 -5.33 -4.30 -12.31
C GLU A 138 -6.12 -2.98 -12.34
N LEU A 139 -5.79 -2.05 -13.23
CA LEU A 139 -6.54 -0.81 -13.43
C LEU A 139 -8.00 -1.09 -13.80
N ARG A 140 -8.24 -2.01 -14.74
CA ARG A 140 -9.59 -2.31 -15.21
C ARG A 140 -10.42 -3.11 -14.21
N ARG A 141 -9.79 -3.99 -13.43
CA ARG A 141 -10.51 -4.97 -12.58
C ARG A 141 -10.54 -4.61 -11.11
N ASN A 142 -9.46 -4.02 -10.59
CA ASN A 142 -9.26 -3.87 -9.15
C ASN A 142 -9.37 -2.43 -8.63
N LEU A 143 -9.63 -1.44 -9.50
CA LEU A 143 -9.91 -0.07 -9.06
C LEU A 143 -11.11 0.01 -8.10
N ALA A 144 -12.23 -0.65 -8.42
CA ALA A 144 -13.40 -0.64 -7.53
C ALA A 144 -13.08 -1.27 -6.16
N PHE A 145 -12.26 -2.33 -6.16
CA PHE A 145 -11.78 -2.95 -4.94
C PHE A 145 -10.88 -2.00 -4.13
N SER A 146 -9.94 -1.30 -4.76
CA SER A 146 -9.05 -0.36 -4.07
C SER A 146 -9.83 0.78 -3.40
N LEU A 147 -10.85 1.34 -4.07
CA LEU A 147 -11.74 2.35 -3.48
C LEU A 147 -12.58 1.79 -2.32
N HIS A 148 -12.96 0.50 -2.37
CA HIS A 148 -13.72 -0.14 -1.29
C HIS A 148 -12.89 -0.32 0.00
N LEU A 149 -11.56 -0.37 -0.10
CA LEU A 149 -10.68 -0.42 1.07
C LEU A 149 -10.60 0.92 1.83
N ASP A 150 -11.06 2.03 1.22
CA ASP A 150 -11.04 3.35 1.86
C ASP A 150 -11.94 3.41 3.10
N ARG A 151 -11.49 4.08 4.15
CA ARG A 151 -12.27 4.25 5.40
C ARG A 151 -13.43 5.23 5.27
N ARG A 152 -13.39 6.13 4.29
CA ARG A 152 -14.42 7.11 4.02
C ARG A 152 -15.54 6.49 3.21
N ARG A 153 -16.76 6.65 3.70
CA ARG A 153 -17.96 6.12 3.06
C ARG A 153 -18.22 6.74 1.68
N SER A 154 -17.81 8.00 1.46
CA SER A 154 -17.94 8.67 0.16
C SER A 154 -17.11 7.96 -0.91
N VAL A 155 -15.84 7.64 -0.60
CA VAL A 155 -14.93 6.94 -1.51
C VAL A 155 -15.43 5.53 -1.81
N ARG A 156 -15.77 4.73 -0.79
CA ARG A 156 -16.28 3.35 -0.98
C ARG A 156 -17.57 3.25 -1.78
N ARG A 157 -18.33 4.33 -1.88
CA ARG A 157 -19.61 4.39 -2.59
C ARG A 157 -19.49 5.10 -3.94
N HIS A 158 -18.32 5.64 -4.26
CA HIS A 158 -18.09 6.25 -5.55
C HIS A 158 -18.18 5.18 -6.63
N VAL A 159 -18.95 5.46 -7.67
CA VAL A 159 -19.08 4.60 -8.83
C VAL A 159 -18.36 5.31 -9.96
N VAL A 160 -17.22 4.76 -10.37
CA VAL A 160 -16.43 5.29 -11.48
C VAL A 160 -17.15 4.98 -12.79
N ASP A 161 -17.39 6.01 -13.61
CA ASP A 161 -17.99 5.83 -14.93
C ASP A 161 -17.02 5.08 -15.86
N ARG A 162 -17.43 3.90 -16.34
CA ARG A 162 -16.63 3.08 -17.24
C ARG A 162 -16.41 3.74 -18.60
N VAL A 163 -17.38 4.53 -19.07
CA VAL A 163 -17.28 5.21 -20.37
C VAL A 163 -16.16 6.25 -20.36
N ALA A 164 -15.92 6.90 -19.23
CA ALA A 164 -14.81 7.82 -19.04
C ALA A 164 -13.52 7.11 -18.61
N LEU A 165 -13.62 6.05 -17.81
CA LEU A 165 -12.48 5.32 -17.27
C LEU A 165 -11.69 4.56 -18.34
N ASP A 166 -12.36 3.82 -19.21
CA ASP A 166 -11.67 2.93 -20.15
C ASP A 166 -10.74 3.73 -21.11
N PRO A 167 -11.14 4.87 -21.71
CA PRO A 167 -10.23 5.70 -22.50
C PRO A 167 -9.06 6.31 -21.69
N ALA A 168 -9.29 6.65 -20.42
CA ALA A 168 -8.22 7.16 -19.55
C ALA A 168 -7.20 6.06 -19.21
N ILE A 169 -7.66 4.82 -19.05
CA ILE A 169 -6.79 3.65 -18.90
C ILE A 169 -6.00 3.42 -20.20
N ASP A 170 -6.65 3.46 -21.36
CA ASP A 170 -5.97 3.28 -22.65
C ASP A 170 -4.82 4.30 -22.81
N ALA A 171 -5.12 5.58 -22.57
CA ALA A 171 -4.11 6.66 -22.65
C ALA A 171 -2.99 6.52 -21.60
N ALA A 172 -3.31 5.97 -20.42
CA ALA A 172 -2.32 5.68 -19.40
C ALA A 172 -1.41 4.51 -19.82
N VAL A 173 -1.97 3.45 -20.40
CA VAL A 173 -1.21 2.29 -20.90
C VAL A 173 -0.28 2.70 -22.03
N ASP A 174 -0.76 3.47 -23.01
CA ASP A 174 0.07 4.02 -24.09
C ASP A 174 1.28 4.80 -23.54
N HIS A 175 1.07 5.54 -22.46
CA HIS A 175 2.16 6.27 -21.82
C HIS A 175 3.11 5.35 -21.04
N LEU A 176 2.61 4.32 -20.36
CA LEU A 176 3.46 3.34 -19.69
C LEU A 176 4.36 2.60 -20.68
N ASP A 177 3.85 2.23 -21.86
CA ASP A 177 4.65 1.65 -22.95
C ASP A 177 5.79 2.60 -23.37
N HIS A 178 5.47 3.88 -23.57
CA HIS A 178 6.50 4.90 -23.86
C HIS A 178 7.58 5.00 -22.78
N LEU A 179 7.19 4.93 -21.51
CA LEU A 179 8.11 4.97 -20.37
C LEU A 179 8.96 3.70 -20.26
N ALA A 180 8.42 2.53 -20.64
CA ALA A 180 9.16 1.27 -20.65
C ALA A 180 10.32 1.30 -21.66
N ASP A 181 10.08 1.86 -22.85
CA ASP A 181 11.13 2.04 -23.86
C ASP A 181 12.26 2.93 -23.35
N ALA A 182 11.93 3.98 -22.58
CA ALA A 182 12.90 4.88 -21.95
C ALA A 182 13.68 4.23 -20.80
N SER A 183 13.13 3.18 -20.17
CA SER A 183 13.73 2.49 -19.01
C SER A 183 14.79 1.46 -19.40
N THR A 184 14.92 1.12 -20.69
CA THR A 184 15.86 0.09 -21.15
C THR A 184 17.29 0.65 -21.17
N PRO A 185 18.25 0.07 -20.41
CA PRO A 185 19.63 0.52 -20.40
C PRO A 185 20.26 0.30 -21.79
N GLY A 186 20.53 1.39 -22.51
CA GLY A 186 21.14 1.34 -23.85
C GLY A 186 20.56 2.31 -24.88
N SER A 187 19.44 2.99 -24.57
CA SER A 187 18.77 3.92 -25.50
C SER A 187 19.37 5.33 -25.54
N SER A 188 20.52 5.58 -24.90
CA SER A 188 21.26 6.84 -25.00
C SER A 188 22.24 6.78 -26.18
N GLY A 189 21.74 7.12 -27.36
CA GLY A 189 22.57 7.53 -28.51
C GLY A 189 23.00 8.99 -28.38
#